data_AF-A0A2E9PQA5-F1
#
_entry.id   AF-A0A2E9PQA5-F1
#
_cell.length_a   1.000
_cell.length_b   1.000
_cell.length_c   1.000
_cell.angle_alpha   90.00
_cell.angle_beta   90.00
_cell.angle_gamma   90.00
#
_symmetry.space_group_name_H-M   'P 1'
#
loop_
_entity.id
_entity.type
_entity.pdbx_description
1 polymer ?
#
loop_
_entity_poly.entity_id
_entity_poly.type
_entity_poly.pdbx_seq_one_letter_code
_entity_poly.pdbx_strand_id
1 'polypeptide(L)'
;MFEQLPSGHIIKTMVKEHEHILAMLDELQEITLQLSDDDQNNSIVFMNRANELAVKIIGAEPHHQREEQVLFPAIEEVGISGPTQVMRMEHEVMREMKHDLKSETENIDVDWSVRVEKVSQLILELCSTLRQHIDKENNILYPMALQSITEVTKWEEMKVRCDEIGYCCFCPS
;
A
#
# COMPACT_ATOMS: atom_id res chain seq x y z
N MET A 1 18.37 -8.59 -4.26
CA MET A 1 19.08 -7.39 -3.79
C MET A 1 18.68 -7.05 -2.36
N PHE A 2 17.40 -6.79 -2.09
CA PHE A 2 16.92 -6.44 -0.73
C PHE A 2 17.12 -7.54 0.32
N GLU A 3 17.06 -8.82 -0.08
CA GLU A 3 17.34 -9.95 0.82
C GLU A 3 18.72 -9.91 1.48
N GLN A 4 19.71 -9.28 0.83
CA GLN A 4 21.08 -9.19 1.34
C GLN A 4 21.24 -8.08 2.38
N LEU A 5 20.26 -7.19 2.53
CA LEU A 5 20.27 -6.15 3.56
C LEU A 5 20.20 -6.76 4.97
N PRO A 6 20.84 -6.13 5.97
CA PRO A 6 20.84 -6.63 7.33
C PRO A 6 19.41 -6.71 7.91
N SER A 7 19.23 -7.56 8.91
CA SER A 7 17.95 -7.66 9.62
C SER A 7 17.60 -6.31 10.26
N GLY A 8 16.34 -5.90 10.15
CA GLY A 8 15.86 -4.61 10.64
C GLY A 8 16.23 -3.40 9.78
N HIS A 9 16.81 -3.60 8.59
CA HIS A 9 16.97 -2.51 7.62
C HIS A 9 15.59 -2.02 7.15
N ILE A 10 15.38 -0.69 7.10
CA ILE A 10 14.06 -0.11 6.82
C ILE A 10 13.51 -0.54 5.45
N ILE A 11 14.32 -0.46 4.39
CA ILE A 11 13.92 -0.90 3.04
C ILE A 11 13.58 -2.39 3.00
N LYS A 12 14.35 -3.24 3.71
CA LYS A 12 14.02 -4.68 3.77
C LYS A 12 12.67 -4.92 4.45
N THR A 13 12.32 -4.08 5.42
CA THR A 13 11.03 -4.16 6.12
C THR A 13 9.89 -3.69 5.21
N MET A 14 10.07 -2.54 4.54
CA MET A 14 9.10 -1.99 3.58
C MET A 14 8.82 -2.96 2.42
N VAL A 15 9.86 -3.61 1.87
CA VAL A 15 9.70 -4.63 0.83
C VAL A 15 8.91 -5.85 1.32
N LYS A 16 9.10 -6.29 2.57
CA LYS A 16 8.27 -7.37 3.15
C LYS A 16 6.81 -6.94 3.31
N GLU A 17 6.57 -5.69 3.70
CA GLU A 17 5.22 -5.15 3.76
C GLU A 17 4.57 -5.13 2.36
N HIS A 18 5.33 -4.83 1.30
CA HIS A 18 4.84 -4.95 -0.08
C HIS A 18 4.39 -6.36 -0.43
N GLU A 19 5.09 -7.41 0.00
CA GLU A 19 4.68 -8.79 -0.25
C GLU A 19 3.29 -9.09 0.35
N HIS A 20 3.03 -8.60 1.57
CA HIS A 20 1.72 -8.73 2.20
C HIS A 20 0.65 -7.89 1.51
N ILE A 21 0.97 -6.65 1.11
CA ILE A 21 0.02 -5.78 0.38
C ILE A 21 -0.34 -6.42 -0.96
N LEU A 22 0.65 -6.89 -1.72
CA LEU A 22 0.44 -7.55 -3.01
C LEU A 22 -0.44 -8.80 -2.88
N ALA A 23 -0.26 -9.61 -1.84
CA ALA A 23 -1.14 -10.75 -1.59
C ALA A 23 -2.59 -10.34 -1.30
N MET A 24 -2.81 -9.23 -0.60
CA MET A 24 -4.17 -8.68 -0.39
C MET A 24 -4.77 -8.15 -1.71
N LEU A 25 -3.95 -7.58 -2.59
CA LEU A 25 -4.40 -7.14 -3.92
C LEU A 25 -4.72 -8.31 -4.84
N ASP A 26 -3.98 -9.41 -4.76
CA ASP A 26 -4.30 -10.65 -5.47
C ASP A 26 -5.68 -11.16 -5.02
N GLU A 27 -5.94 -11.22 -3.71
CA GLU A 27 -7.23 -11.66 -3.17
C GLU A 27 -8.38 -10.73 -3.57
N LEU A 28 -8.18 -9.41 -3.53
CA LEU A 28 -9.18 -8.44 -4.02
C LEU A 28 -9.50 -8.67 -5.50
N GLN A 29 -8.49 -8.93 -6.32
CA GLN A 29 -8.70 -9.17 -7.74
C GLN A 29 -9.48 -10.47 -8.00
N GLU A 30 -9.21 -11.53 -7.25
CA GLU A 30 -10.00 -12.77 -7.31
C GLU A 30 -11.46 -12.55 -6.89
N ILE A 31 -11.70 -11.69 -5.88
CA ILE A 31 -13.05 -11.32 -5.46
C ILE A 31 -13.85 -10.69 -6.60
N THR A 32 -13.24 -9.86 -7.45
CA THR A 32 -13.95 -9.26 -8.59
C THR A 32 -14.47 -10.29 -9.58
N LEU A 33 -13.85 -11.48 -9.67
CA LEU A 33 -14.31 -12.57 -10.52
C LEU A 33 -15.52 -13.31 -9.94
N GLN A 34 -15.79 -13.15 -8.64
CA GLN A 34 -16.87 -13.82 -7.90
C GLN A 34 -18.04 -12.88 -7.57
N LEU A 35 -17.84 -11.57 -7.67
CA LEU A 35 -18.89 -10.58 -7.49
C LEU A 35 -19.86 -10.62 -8.68
N SER A 36 -21.15 -10.77 -8.37
CA SER A 36 -22.22 -10.85 -9.35
C SER A 36 -23.45 -10.10 -8.83
N ASP A 37 -24.16 -9.45 -9.75
CA ASP A 37 -25.45 -8.83 -9.51
C ASP A 37 -26.61 -9.85 -9.50
N ASP A 38 -26.42 -11.01 -10.13
CA ASP A 38 -27.43 -12.07 -10.26
C ASP A 38 -27.58 -12.98 -9.01
N ASP A 39 -26.56 -13.06 -8.15
CA ASP A 39 -26.57 -13.88 -6.92
C ASP A 39 -26.10 -13.09 -5.69
N GLN A 40 -26.97 -12.19 -5.22
CA GLN A 40 -26.69 -11.33 -4.06
C GLN A 40 -26.33 -12.12 -2.79
N ASN A 41 -26.94 -13.28 -2.55
CA ASN A 41 -26.69 -14.05 -1.32
C ASN A 41 -25.27 -14.62 -1.28
N ASN A 42 -24.74 -15.05 -2.42
CA ASN A 42 -23.35 -15.49 -2.51
C ASN A 42 -22.40 -14.28 -2.51
N SER A 43 -22.72 -13.25 -3.28
CA SER A 43 -21.87 -12.07 -3.45
C SER A 43 -21.73 -11.19 -2.20
N ILE A 44 -22.66 -11.23 -1.24
CA ILE A 44 -22.51 -10.52 0.03
C ILE A 44 -21.29 -11.02 0.84
N VAL A 45 -20.93 -12.31 0.73
CA VAL A 45 -19.76 -12.88 1.40
C VAL A 45 -18.48 -12.27 0.83
N PHE A 46 -18.41 -12.15 -0.50
CA PHE A 46 -17.30 -11.52 -1.20
C PHE A 46 -17.24 -10.00 -0.95
N MET A 47 -18.39 -9.33 -0.86
CA MET A 47 -18.48 -7.92 -0.49
C MET A 47 -17.92 -7.65 0.91
N ASN A 48 -18.31 -8.47 1.90
CA ASN A 48 -17.78 -8.39 3.26
C ASN A 48 -16.26 -8.65 3.28
N ARG A 49 -15.79 -9.63 2.49
CA ARG A 49 -14.37 -9.92 2.40
C ARG A 49 -13.58 -8.76 1.76
N ALA A 50 -14.12 -8.13 0.72
CA ALA A 50 -13.53 -6.93 0.13
C ALA A 50 -13.42 -5.79 1.15
N ASN A 51 -14.44 -5.60 1.99
CA ASN A 51 -14.41 -4.63 3.08
C ASN A 51 -13.29 -4.92 4.09
N GLU A 52 -13.17 -6.17 4.54
CA GLU A 52 -12.09 -6.58 5.47
C GLU A 52 -10.69 -6.29 4.89
N LEU A 53 -10.49 -6.56 3.60
CA LEU A 53 -9.23 -6.28 2.91
C LEU A 53 -8.99 -4.77 2.79
N ALA A 54 -10.01 -3.99 2.42
CA ALA A 54 -9.91 -2.53 2.38
C ALA A 54 -9.49 -1.96 3.74
N VAL A 55 -10.10 -2.43 4.84
CA VAL A 55 -9.72 -2.04 6.21
C VAL A 55 -8.27 -2.37 6.52
N LYS A 56 -7.79 -3.55 6.14
CA LYS A 56 -6.37 -3.94 6.34
C LYS A 56 -5.41 -3.09 5.52
N ILE A 57 -5.75 -2.77 4.27
CA ILE A 57 -4.92 -1.93 3.38
C ILE A 57 -4.91 -0.48 3.86
N ILE A 58 -6.00 0.04 4.41
CA ILE A 58 -6.03 1.33 5.14
C ILE A 58 -5.08 1.27 6.34
N GLY A 59 -5.12 0.15 7.09
CA GLY A 59 -4.21 -0.10 8.22
C GLY A 59 -2.72 -0.20 7.86
N ALA A 60 -2.38 -0.22 6.57
CA ALA A 60 -1.00 -0.18 6.09
C ALA A 60 -0.42 1.26 6.02
N GLU A 61 -1.18 2.29 6.40
CA GLU A 61 -0.73 3.69 6.36
C GLU A 61 0.62 3.98 7.05
N PRO A 62 1.03 3.30 8.14
CA PRO A 62 2.35 3.49 8.71
C PRO A 62 3.51 3.24 7.71
N HIS A 63 3.27 2.43 6.67
CA HIS A 63 4.22 2.26 5.56
C HIS A 63 4.50 3.58 4.85
N HIS A 64 3.47 4.20 4.26
CA HIS A 64 3.61 5.48 3.57
C HIS A 64 4.15 6.57 4.52
N GLN A 65 3.73 6.57 5.79
CA GLN A 65 4.23 7.54 6.76
C GLN A 65 5.74 7.43 6.97
N ARG A 66 6.29 6.22 7.09
CA ARG A 66 7.75 6.04 7.16
C ARG A 66 8.45 6.53 5.90
N GLU A 67 7.87 6.30 4.75
CA GLU A 67 8.45 6.78 3.49
C GLU A 67 8.45 8.31 3.46
N GLU A 68 7.30 8.93 3.66
CA GLU A 68 7.11 10.37 3.56
C GLU A 68 7.89 11.17 4.61
N GLN A 69 7.97 10.64 5.83
CA GLN A 69 8.53 11.34 6.98
C GLN A 69 9.99 10.97 7.25
N VAL A 70 10.46 9.80 6.77
CA VAL A 70 11.82 9.31 7.05
C VAL A 70 12.63 9.12 5.78
N LEU A 71 12.20 8.22 4.88
CA LEU A 71 13.00 7.86 3.71
C LEU A 71 13.10 9.00 2.68
N PHE A 72 11.98 9.64 2.33
CA PHE A 72 11.93 10.69 1.33
C PHE A 72 12.76 11.92 1.73
N PRO A 73 12.68 12.44 2.97
CA PRO A 73 13.57 13.51 3.42
C PRO A 73 15.06 13.12 3.31
N ALA A 74 15.41 11.86 3.64
CA ALA A 74 16.78 11.40 3.54
C ALA A 74 17.30 11.32 2.08
N ILE A 75 16.42 10.99 1.13
CA ILE A 75 16.68 11.02 -0.33
C ILE A 75 16.78 12.47 -0.84
N GLU A 76 15.93 13.36 -0.33
CA GLU A 76 15.93 14.78 -0.69
C GLU A 76 17.21 15.50 -0.22
N GLU A 77 17.72 15.16 0.97
CA GLU A 77 18.98 15.68 1.51
C GLU A 77 20.20 15.35 0.63
N VAL A 78 20.15 14.26 -0.13
CA VAL A 78 21.21 13.89 -1.09
C VAL A 78 20.96 14.45 -2.50
N GLY A 79 19.98 15.35 -2.64
CA GLY A 79 19.74 16.14 -3.85
C GLY A 79 18.68 15.59 -4.81
N ILE A 80 17.90 14.59 -4.38
CA ILE A 80 16.88 13.94 -5.21
C ILE A 80 15.49 14.31 -4.70
N SER A 81 14.81 15.27 -5.35
CA SER A 81 13.53 15.82 -4.84
C SER A 81 12.31 15.67 -5.76
N GLY A 82 12.50 15.50 -7.08
CA GLY A 82 11.39 15.32 -8.02
C GLY A 82 10.59 14.02 -7.81
N PRO A 83 11.26 12.85 -7.73
CA PRO A 83 10.58 11.57 -7.56
C PRO A 83 9.72 11.49 -6.29
N THR A 84 10.23 11.98 -5.15
CA THR A 84 9.54 11.90 -3.85
C THR A 84 8.28 12.77 -3.78
N GLN A 85 8.18 13.83 -4.59
CA GLN A 85 6.96 14.64 -4.69
C GLN A 85 5.85 13.88 -5.43
N VAL A 86 6.19 13.21 -6.53
CA VAL A 86 5.23 12.40 -7.30
C VAL A 86 4.72 11.24 -6.45
N MET A 87 5.59 10.57 -5.69
CA MET A 87 5.19 9.48 -4.79
C MET A 87 4.17 9.96 -3.74
N ARG A 88 4.37 11.13 -3.12
CA ARG A 88 3.39 11.71 -2.18
C ARG A 88 2.04 12.01 -2.81
N MET A 89 2.04 12.50 -4.05
CA MET A 89 0.77 12.72 -4.79
C MET A 89 0.04 11.41 -5.03
N GLU A 90 0.76 10.34 -5.39
CA GLU A 90 0.20 9.01 -5.57
C GLU A 90 -0.31 8.42 -4.23
N HIS A 91 0.41 8.62 -3.12
CA HIS A 91 -0.06 8.23 -1.79
C HIS A 91 -1.42 8.84 -1.45
N GLU A 92 -1.62 10.14 -1.74
CA GLU A 92 -2.89 10.81 -1.45
C GLU A 92 -4.05 10.21 -2.25
N VAL A 93 -3.86 10.01 -3.56
CA VAL A 93 -4.85 9.34 -4.42
C VAL A 93 -5.16 7.94 -3.89
N MET A 94 -4.14 7.18 -3.49
CA MET A 94 -4.35 5.84 -2.94
C MET A 94 -5.08 5.86 -1.60
N ARG A 95 -4.86 6.85 -0.73
CA ARG A 95 -5.63 7.00 0.52
C ARG A 95 -7.12 7.18 0.22
N GLU A 96 -7.46 8.08 -0.71
CA GLU A 96 -8.85 8.30 -1.13
C GLU A 96 -9.47 7.00 -1.66
N MET A 97 -8.82 6.33 -2.62
CA MET A 97 -9.32 5.08 -3.21
C MET A 97 -9.55 3.96 -2.19
N LYS A 98 -8.65 3.81 -1.20
CA LYS A 98 -8.80 2.81 -0.12
C LYS A 98 -10.05 3.09 0.73
N HIS A 99 -10.28 4.36 1.07
CA HIS A 99 -11.43 4.77 1.85
C HIS A 99 -12.75 4.67 1.06
N ASP A 100 -12.72 5.02 -0.22
CA ASP A 100 -13.87 4.86 -1.12
C ASP A 100 -14.27 3.39 -1.25
N LEU A 101 -13.30 2.49 -1.46
CA LEU A 101 -13.59 1.05 -1.51
C LEU A 101 -14.23 0.56 -0.21
N LYS A 102 -13.71 0.95 0.96
CA LYS A 102 -14.31 0.62 2.25
C LYS A 102 -15.75 1.16 2.35
N SER A 103 -15.97 2.41 1.97
CA SER A 103 -17.28 3.05 2.04
C SER A 103 -18.31 2.35 1.15
N GLU A 104 -17.96 2.06 -0.11
CA GLU A 104 -18.89 1.42 -1.05
C GLU A 104 -19.17 -0.05 -0.71
N THR A 105 -18.20 -0.73 -0.09
CA THR A 105 -18.42 -2.08 0.45
C THR A 105 -19.30 -2.08 1.70
N GLU A 106 -19.64 -0.94 2.29
CA GLU A 106 -20.60 -0.79 3.41
C GLU A 106 -21.93 -0.14 2.98
N ASN A 107 -21.96 0.50 1.81
CA ASN A 107 -23.09 1.30 1.34
C ASN A 107 -24.31 0.43 0.98
N ILE A 108 -25.33 0.44 1.84
CA ILE A 108 -26.59 -0.30 1.63
C ILE A 108 -27.70 0.56 1.00
N ASP A 109 -27.46 1.85 0.78
CA ASP A 109 -28.46 2.80 0.29
C ASP A 109 -28.57 2.84 -1.24
N VAL A 110 -27.68 2.12 -1.93
CA VAL A 110 -27.62 2.02 -3.39
C VAL A 110 -28.15 0.68 -3.88
N ASP A 111 -28.64 0.66 -5.12
CA ASP A 111 -29.06 -0.58 -5.77
C ASP A 111 -27.91 -1.60 -5.83
N TRP A 112 -28.24 -2.88 -5.66
CA TRP A 112 -27.25 -3.95 -5.58
C TRP A 112 -26.36 -4.03 -6.82
N SER A 113 -26.95 -3.94 -8.02
CA SER A 113 -26.21 -4.02 -9.28
C SER A 113 -25.21 -2.87 -9.41
N VAL A 114 -25.65 -1.66 -9.08
CA VAL A 114 -24.83 -0.44 -9.08
C VAL A 114 -23.68 -0.56 -8.08
N ARG A 115 -23.94 -1.11 -6.89
CA ARG A 115 -22.91 -1.31 -5.86
C ARG A 115 -21.86 -2.32 -6.31
N VAL A 116 -22.29 -3.45 -6.88
CA VAL A 116 -21.38 -4.50 -7.39
C VAL A 116 -20.48 -3.94 -8.47
N GLU A 117 -21.04 -3.19 -9.43
CA GLU A 117 -20.27 -2.54 -10.49
C GLU A 117 -19.24 -1.56 -9.91
N LYS A 118 -19.67 -0.66 -9.03
CA LYS A 118 -18.82 0.37 -8.42
C LYS A 118 -17.68 -0.22 -7.60
N VAL A 119 -17.97 -1.21 -6.75
CA VAL A 119 -16.96 -1.91 -5.94
C VAL A 119 -15.97 -2.64 -6.84
N SER A 120 -16.46 -3.34 -7.87
CA SER A 120 -15.58 -4.05 -8.80
C SER A 120 -14.63 -3.10 -9.54
N GLN A 121 -15.14 -1.95 -9.99
CA GLN A 121 -14.31 -0.92 -10.63
C GLN A 121 -13.26 -0.37 -9.67
N LEU A 122 -13.65 0.02 -8.45
CA LEU A 122 -12.74 0.55 -7.43
C LEU A 122 -11.64 -0.45 -7.08
N ILE A 123 -11.96 -1.75 -6.98
CA ILE A 123 -10.96 -2.79 -6.75
C ILE A 123 -9.95 -2.85 -7.89
N LEU A 124 -10.41 -2.90 -9.14
CA LEU A 124 -9.52 -3.00 -10.30
C LEU A 124 -8.58 -1.79 -10.41
N GLU A 125 -9.11 -0.59 -10.18
CA GLU A 125 -8.34 0.64 -10.20
C GLU A 125 -7.33 0.69 -9.03
N LEU A 126 -7.76 0.37 -7.80
CA LEU A 126 -6.88 0.34 -6.63
C LEU A 126 -5.75 -0.67 -6.78
N CYS A 127 -6.06 -1.89 -7.24
CA CYS A 127 -5.08 -2.94 -7.49
C CYS A 127 -4.05 -2.51 -8.54
N SER A 128 -4.51 -1.91 -9.64
CA SER A 128 -3.61 -1.41 -10.69
C SER A 128 -2.69 -0.30 -10.16
N THR A 129 -3.24 0.68 -9.45
CA THR A 129 -2.50 1.83 -8.93
C THR A 129 -1.46 1.40 -7.89
N LEU A 130 -1.85 0.61 -6.88
CA LEU A 130 -0.91 0.16 -5.84
C LEU A 130 0.22 -0.73 -6.41
N ARG A 131 -0.08 -1.62 -7.37
CA ARG A 131 0.97 -2.45 -7.99
C ARG A 131 1.98 -1.61 -8.76
N GLN A 132 1.51 -0.63 -9.53
CA GLN A 132 2.40 0.28 -10.26
C GLN A 132 3.24 1.13 -9.30
N HIS A 133 2.65 1.55 -8.18
CA HIS A 133 3.34 2.32 -7.16
C HIS A 133 4.45 1.50 -6.48
N ILE A 134 4.12 0.30 -6.00
CA ILE A 134 5.06 -0.66 -5.40
C ILE A 134 6.19 -1.02 -6.38
N ASP A 135 5.89 -1.13 -7.68
CA ASP A 135 6.91 -1.36 -8.71
C ASP A 135 7.92 -0.22 -8.78
N LYS A 136 7.46 1.05 -8.76
CA LYS A 136 8.35 2.22 -8.73
C LYS A 136 9.22 2.23 -7.49
N GLU A 137 8.67 1.88 -6.33
CA GLU A 137 9.43 1.82 -5.07
C GLU A 137 10.51 0.76 -5.13
N ASN A 138 10.11 -0.47 -5.42
CA ASN A 138 10.99 -1.63 -5.41
C ASN A 138 12.05 -1.57 -6.51
N ASN A 139 11.74 -1.01 -7.68
CA ASN A 139 12.63 -1.09 -8.84
C ASN A 139 13.34 0.23 -9.18
N ILE A 140 12.89 1.36 -8.62
CA ILE A 140 13.48 2.67 -8.91
C ILE A 140 13.89 3.39 -7.63
N LEU A 141 12.95 3.67 -6.72
CA LEU A 141 13.20 4.56 -5.59
C LEU A 141 14.10 3.93 -4.53
N TYR A 142 13.82 2.71 -4.10
CA TYR A 142 14.63 2.02 -3.08
C TYR A 142 16.05 1.70 -3.59
N PRO A 143 16.25 1.19 -4.82
CA PRO A 143 17.60 1.04 -5.38
C PRO A 143 18.37 2.36 -5.44
N MET A 144 17.70 3.46 -5.82
CA MET A 144 18.31 4.79 -5.85
C MET A 144 18.70 5.25 -4.44
N ALA A 145 17.83 5.09 -3.45
CA ALA A 145 18.12 5.43 -2.06
C ALA A 145 19.34 4.66 -1.52
N LEU A 146 19.43 3.36 -1.79
CA LEU A 146 20.57 2.52 -1.39
C LEU A 146 21.88 2.94 -2.06
N GLN A 147 21.83 3.46 -3.29
CA GLN A 147 23.01 3.94 -4.00
C GLN A 147 23.46 5.33 -3.53
N SER A 148 22.53 6.19 -3.15
CA SER A 148 22.80 7.58 -2.81
C SER A 148 23.09 7.81 -1.32
N ILE A 149 22.52 6.99 -0.42
CA ILE A 149 22.73 7.10 1.03
C ILE A 149 23.79 6.08 1.48
N THR A 150 25.04 6.54 1.55
CA THR A 150 26.21 5.69 1.84
C THR A 150 26.51 5.52 3.33
N GLU A 151 26.06 6.46 4.16
CA GLU A 151 26.38 6.49 5.58
C GLU A 151 25.54 5.48 6.37
N VAL A 152 26.19 4.47 6.97
CA VAL A 152 25.53 3.43 7.76
C VAL A 152 24.75 4.02 8.95
N THR A 153 25.32 5.02 9.63
CA THR A 153 24.68 5.67 10.77
C THR A 153 23.35 6.34 10.39
N LYS A 154 23.22 6.86 9.16
CA LYS A 154 21.97 7.45 8.69
C LYS A 154 20.86 6.41 8.57
N TRP A 155 21.19 5.18 8.15
CA TRP A 155 20.23 4.08 8.13
C TRP A 155 19.79 3.64 9.52
N GLU A 156 20.70 3.68 10.50
CA GLU A 156 20.39 3.38 11.92
C GLU A 156 19.47 4.46 12.52
N GLU A 157 19.74 5.73 12.27
CA GLU A 157 18.89 6.85 12.70
C GLU A 157 17.50 6.79 12.06
N MET A 158 17.42 6.53 10.76
CA MET A 158 16.14 6.35 10.07
C MET A 158 15.36 5.17 10.65
N LYS A 159 16.03 4.07 11.02
CA LYS A 159 15.37 2.94 11.67
C LYS A 159 14.70 3.36 12.98
N VAL A 160 15.38 4.10 13.85
CA VAL A 160 14.80 4.57 15.12
C VAL A 160 13.55 5.42 14.87
N ARG A 161 13.60 6.32 13.88
CA ARG A 161 12.44 7.15 13.51
C ARG A 161 11.29 6.32 12.92
N CYS A 162 11.60 5.27 12.18
CA CYS A 162 10.61 4.31 11.69
C CYS A 162 9.95 3.51 12.83
N ASP A 163 10.72 3.13 13.86
CA ASP A 163 10.22 2.46 15.06
C ASP A 163 9.21 3.35 15.83
N GLU A 164 9.45 4.67 15.87
CA GLU A 164 8.54 5.65 16.48
C GLU A 164 7.20 5.79 15.75
N ILE A 165 7.18 5.64 14.42
CA ILE A 165 5.96 5.65 13.60
C ILE A 165 5.18 4.34 13.76
N GLY A 166 5.89 3.22 13.93
CA GLY A 166 5.30 1.89 14.06
C GLY A 166 4.98 1.23 12.72
N TYR A 167 4.66 -0.06 12.74
CA TYR A 167 4.62 -0.95 11.56
C TYR A 167 3.23 -1.38 11.13
N CYS A 168 3.13 -1.89 9.89
CA CYS A 168 1.89 -2.47 9.41
C CYS A 168 1.45 -3.60 10.36
N CYS A 169 0.18 -3.64 10.71
CA CYS A 169 -0.33 -4.59 11.72
C CYS A 169 -0.15 -6.07 11.35
N PHE A 170 0.05 -6.37 10.06
CA PHE A 170 0.32 -7.69 9.51
C PHE A 170 1.83 -8.01 9.37
N CYS A 171 2.71 -7.04 9.64
CA CYS A 171 4.16 -7.20 9.62
C CYS A 171 4.79 -6.51 10.85
N PRO A 172 4.54 -7.01 12.08
CA PRO A 172 5.19 -6.45 13.26
C PRO A 172 6.71 -6.67 13.17
N SER A 173 7.47 -5.58 13.31
CA SER A 173 8.94 -5.55 13.27
C SER A 173 9.60 -6.29 14.42
#